data_AF-A0A0R1VNT0-F1
#
_entry.id   AF-A0A0R1VNT0-F1
#
_cell.length_a   1.000
_cell.length_b   1.000
_cell.length_c   1.000
_cell.angle_alpha   90.00
_cell.angle_beta   90.00
_cell.angle_gamma   90.00
#
_symmetry.space_group_name_H-M   'P 1'
#
loop_
_entity.id
_entity.type
_entity.pdbx_description
1 polymer ?
#
loop_
_entity_poly.entity_id
_entity_poly.type
_entity_poly.pdbx_seq_one_letter_code
_entity_poly.pdbx_strand_id
1 'polypeptide(L)'
;MQAKSEENKSIPIVANSMSAFVNNLSYLLGKQNKIDLAFKWHVYTDETYTDDSLKIALEFRDLYNRLIFAIAILNDSKLVYSVKGLSSDSTVIGGKFEPHWEDIISSKTENYICQVHLMIDFSKRNNGLEFEVFTSEGRKIFERWQLSVNGTNLAQIVAVNYSRTEVPISHNIYDIHFKKVDYSINDSLVGKRIYAFGDSIICGHLYSKKGFVDFLAQQEGMKLRKYAVNGGSILPGKLNILQQIFEAPDQEPDFIIFDGGTNDAFKRNEQYFGSILKDSKVNTYDLESYAGNFEKIIQTMKQKWPKAKIVFVAVPRLCSRNGAVQEKLHQLQIAAGKKWNITIIDMFADSKLNTVADQMRKKYTFDKLGIDNLPGTMKTTISNDKTPSGTHPNFLAIEKYYVPEVSRVLYQLVADS
;
A
#
# COMPACT_ATOMS: atom_id res chain seq x y z
N MET A 1 -0.91 16.75 24.64
CA MET A 1 -1.57 17.88 23.94
C MET A 1 -2.99 17.40 23.63
N GLN A 2 -4.01 18.03 24.22
CA GLN A 2 -5.42 17.62 24.05
C GLN A 2 -5.77 17.65 22.55
N ALA A 3 -6.10 16.48 22.00
CA ALA A 3 -6.49 16.34 20.62
C ALA A 3 -7.87 16.98 20.42
N LYS A 4 -7.90 18.12 19.72
CA LYS A 4 -9.12 18.64 19.14
C LYS A 4 -9.73 17.54 18.27
N SER A 5 -11.03 17.31 18.41
CA SER A 5 -11.84 16.62 17.42
C SER A 5 -11.46 17.15 16.04
N GLU A 6 -11.18 16.28 15.07
CA GLU A 6 -11.08 16.71 13.68
C GLU A 6 -12.48 17.24 13.30
N GLU A 7 -12.64 18.56 13.40
CA GLU A 7 -13.88 19.31 13.18
C GLU A 7 -14.38 19.13 11.74
N ASN A 8 -15.70 18.92 11.62
CA ASN A 8 -16.56 19.08 10.45
C ASN A 8 -15.84 19.44 9.14
N LYS A 9 -15.32 18.42 8.45
CA LYS A 9 -14.92 18.55 7.05
C LYS A 9 -16.05 17.99 6.19
N SER A 10 -16.75 18.86 5.47
CA SER A 10 -17.44 18.45 4.25
C SER A 10 -16.38 17.96 3.26
N ILE A 11 -16.56 16.77 2.71
CA ILE A 11 -15.75 16.26 1.60
C ILE A 11 -16.67 16.35 0.37
N PRO A 12 -16.66 17.49 -0.35
CA PRO A 12 -17.36 17.57 -1.62
C PRO A 12 -16.68 16.64 -2.60
N ILE A 13 -17.42 15.67 -3.13
CA ILE A 13 -16.88 14.69 -4.06
C ILE A 13 -17.73 14.73 -5.34
N VAL A 14 -17.17 15.23 -6.43
CA VAL A 14 -17.83 15.18 -7.75
C VAL A 14 -17.35 13.94 -8.48
N ALA A 15 -18.29 13.07 -8.89
CA ALA A 15 -17.99 11.89 -9.70
C ALA A 15 -18.82 11.97 -11.00
N ASN A 16 -18.14 12.16 -12.13
CA ASN A 16 -18.76 12.08 -13.45
C ASN A 16 -19.31 10.66 -13.72
N SER A 17 -20.07 10.48 -14.80
CA SER A 17 -20.59 9.18 -15.23
C SER A 17 -19.50 8.10 -15.30
N MET A 18 -19.82 6.87 -14.87
CA MET A 18 -18.92 5.72 -14.86
C MET A 18 -17.53 6.03 -14.29
N SER A 19 -17.48 6.88 -13.27
CA SER A 19 -16.23 7.34 -12.66
C SER A 19 -16.24 7.12 -11.14
N ALA A 20 -15.03 7.08 -10.59
CA ALA A 20 -14.79 6.91 -9.18
C ALA A 20 -13.84 7.98 -8.71
N PHE A 21 -14.17 8.60 -7.59
CA PHE A 21 -13.30 9.52 -6.90
C PHE A 21 -12.78 8.85 -5.64
N VAL A 22 -11.45 8.75 -5.53
CA VAL A 22 -10.78 8.12 -4.39
C VAL A 22 -10.31 9.20 -3.43
N ASN A 23 -10.90 9.22 -2.23
CA ASN A 23 -10.41 10.02 -1.13
C ASN A 23 -9.57 9.16 -0.18
N ASN A 24 -8.28 9.46 -0.06
CA ASN A 24 -7.41 8.78 0.90
C ASN A 24 -7.56 9.42 2.28
N LEU A 25 -7.84 8.60 3.28
CA LEU A 25 -7.99 9.03 4.67
C LEU A 25 -6.63 9.22 5.35
N SER A 26 -6.65 9.96 6.47
CA SER A 26 -5.47 10.16 7.31
C SER A 26 -4.87 8.82 7.75
N TYR A 27 -3.54 8.72 7.73
CA TYR A 27 -2.82 7.54 8.23
C TYR A 27 -3.16 7.25 9.71
N LEU A 28 -3.56 8.26 10.49
CA LEU A 28 -3.99 8.07 11.89
C LEU A 28 -5.24 7.20 11.99
N LEU A 29 -6.17 7.31 11.04
CA LEU A 29 -7.34 6.43 10.95
C LEU A 29 -6.93 5.03 10.47
N GLY A 30 -6.02 4.96 9.50
CA GLY A 30 -5.48 3.70 9.00
C GLY A 30 -4.67 2.88 10.02
N LYS A 31 -4.26 3.49 11.15
CA LYS A 31 -3.61 2.82 12.28
C LYS A 31 -4.58 2.37 13.39
N GLN A 32 -5.86 2.73 13.32
CA GLN A 32 -6.86 2.29 14.27
C GLN A 32 -7.29 0.86 13.94
N ASN A 33 -7.26 -0.04 14.93
CA ASN A 33 -7.91 -1.34 14.84
C ASN A 33 -9.41 -1.22 15.06
N LYS A 34 -9.86 -0.16 15.74
CA LYS A 34 -11.26 0.11 16.02
C LYS A 34 -11.68 1.50 15.57
N ILE A 35 -12.77 1.58 14.81
CA ILE A 35 -13.28 2.82 14.25
C ILE A 35 -14.76 2.94 14.58
N ASP A 36 -15.13 4.10 15.08
CA ASP A 36 -16.51 4.56 15.22
C ASP A 36 -16.63 5.80 14.32
N LEU A 37 -17.35 5.62 13.20
CA LEU A 37 -17.46 6.57 12.10
C LEU A 37 -18.94 6.87 11.83
N ALA A 38 -19.35 8.12 12.00
CA ALA A 38 -20.66 8.61 11.57
C ALA A 38 -20.51 9.66 10.47
N PHE A 39 -21.42 9.68 9.50
CA PHE A 39 -21.45 10.69 8.46
C PHE A 39 -22.86 10.85 7.88
N LYS A 40 -23.11 12.02 7.28
CA LYS A 40 -24.26 12.26 6.41
C LYS A 40 -23.84 12.20 4.96
N TRP A 41 -24.67 11.59 4.13
CA TRP A 41 -24.44 11.46 2.71
C TRP A 41 -25.65 11.96 1.94
N HIS A 42 -25.40 12.88 1.00
CA HIS A 42 -26.39 13.41 0.07
C HIS A 42 -25.89 13.18 -1.36
N VAL A 43 -26.75 12.64 -2.21
CA VAL A 43 -26.55 12.57 -3.66
C VAL A 43 -27.39 13.65 -4.31
N TYR A 44 -26.74 14.59 -5.01
CA TYR A 44 -27.45 15.58 -5.82
C TYR A 44 -27.55 15.07 -7.25
N THR A 45 -28.77 15.05 -7.77
CA THR A 45 -29.07 14.80 -9.18
C THR A 45 -29.78 16.01 -9.75
N ASP A 46 -29.46 16.43 -10.98
CA ASP A 46 -30.26 17.44 -11.65
C ASP A 46 -31.69 16.91 -11.85
N GLU A 47 -32.69 17.77 -11.60
CA GLU A 47 -34.13 17.45 -11.41
C GLU A 47 -34.81 16.72 -12.59
N THR A 48 -34.10 16.47 -13.69
CA THR A 48 -34.62 15.81 -14.90
C THR A 48 -34.30 14.31 -14.97
N TYR A 49 -33.81 13.68 -13.90
CA TYR A 49 -33.37 12.30 -13.92
C TYR A 49 -34.53 11.29 -13.77
N THR A 50 -34.94 10.66 -14.87
CA THR A 50 -36.00 9.61 -14.91
C THR A 50 -35.49 8.25 -15.39
N ASP A 51 -34.19 7.98 -15.27
CA ASP A 51 -33.59 6.73 -15.75
C ASP A 51 -33.56 5.65 -14.65
N ASP A 52 -34.04 4.45 -14.97
CA ASP A 52 -34.03 3.28 -14.10
C ASP A 52 -32.62 2.76 -13.77
N SER A 53 -31.57 3.36 -14.36
CA SER A 53 -30.17 2.97 -14.18
C SER A 53 -29.40 3.73 -13.08
N LEU A 54 -30.06 4.56 -12.24
CA LEU A 54 -29.38 5.25 -11.13
C LEU A 54 -28.75 4.23 -10.17
N LYS A 55 -27.44 4.33 -9.97
CA LYS A 55 -26.72 3.57 -8.94
C LYS A 55 -25.46 4.32 -8.55
N ILE A 56 -25.54 4.95 -7.38
CA ILE A 56 -24.50 5.83 -6.85
C ILE A 56 -24.08 5.27 -5.51
N ALA A 57 -22.78 5.12 -5.28
CA ALA A 57 -22.27 4.38 -4.13
C ALA A 57 -21.14 5.10 -3.40
N LEU A 58 -21.02 4.82 -2.12
CA LEU A 58 -19.81 5.01 -1.34
C LEU A 58 -19.25 3.64 -0.99
N GLU A 59 -17.97 3.42 -1.27
CA GLU A 59 -17.21 2.25 -0.84
C GLU A 59 -16.15 2.66 0.17
N PHE A 60 -16.01 1.87 1.22
CA PHE A 60 -14.98 1.99 2.23
C PHE A 60 -13.98 0.86 2.00
N ARG A 61 -12.73 1.22 1.75
CA ARG A 61 -11.68 0.27 1.39
C ARG A 61 -10.45 0.41 2.27
N ASP A 62 -9.74 -0.70 2.41
CA ASP A 62 -8.49 -0.74 3.15
C ASP A 62 -7.30 -0.33 2.29
N LEU A 63 -6.11 -0.31 2.90
CA LEU A 63 -4.89 0.12 2.23
C LEU A 63 -4.55 -0.71 0.97
N TYR A 64 -5.00 -1.97 0.92
CA TYR A 64 -4.78 -2.93 -0.17
C TYR A 64 -6.00 -3.06 -1.10
N ASN A 65 -6.94 -2.10 -1.03
CA ASN A 65 -8.18 -2.00 -1.79
C ASN A 65 -9.18 -3.16 -1.59
N ARG A 66 -9.13 -3.85 -0.45
CA ARG A 66 -10.20 -4.80 -0.06
C ARG A 66 -11.43 -4.00 0.38
N LEU A 67 -12.61 -4.42 -0.05
CA LEU A 67 -13.87 -3.84 0.38
C LEU A 67 -14.12 -4.12 1.87
N ILE A 68 -14.48 -3.08 2.62
CA ILE A 68 -14.88 -3.15 4.02
C ILE A 68 -16.40 -3.07 4.11
N PHE A 69 -16.97 -2.01 3.52
CA PHE A 69 -18.39 -1.71 3.50
C PHE A 69 -18.70 -0.89 2.26
N ALA A 70 -19.89 -1.02 1.71
CA ALA A 70 -20.43 -0.13 0.71
C ALA A 70 -21.90 0.17 0.99
N ILE A 71 -22.34 1.36 0.62
CA ILE A 71 -23.74 1.75 0.59
C ILE A 71 -24.01 2.42 -0.75
N ALA A 72 -25.15 2.12 -1.36
CA ALA A 72 -25.58 2.72 -2.60
C ALA A 72 -27.03 3.18 -2.55
N ILE A 73 -27.29 4.24 -3.29
CA ILE A 73 -28.60 4.76 -3.61
C ILE A 73 -28.90 4.37 -5.06
N LEU A 74 -30.00 3.66 -5.24
CA LEU A 74 -30.52 3.24 -6.54
C LEU A 74 -31.61 4.21 -7.03
N ASN A 75 -32.23 3.88 -8.16
CA ASN A 75 -33.47 4.51 -8.60
C ASN A 75 -34.57 4.43 -7.51
N ASP A 76 -35.55 5.32 -7.59
CA ASP A 76 -36.61 5.49 -6.58
C ASP A 76 -36.12 5.75 -5.15
N SER A 77 -34.90 6.28 -4.99
CA SER A 77 -34.30 6.58 -3.69
C SER A 77 -34.08 5.35 -2.80
N LYS A 78 -34.06 4.14 -3.38
CA LYS A 78 -33.86 2.88 -2.66
C LYS A 78 -32.43 2.75 -2.18
N LEU A 79 -32.22 2.36 -0.92
CA LEU A 79 -30.88 2.05 -0.41
C LEU A 79 -30.56 0.56 -0.50
N VAL A 80 -29.30 0.29 -0.81
CA VAL A 80 -28.68 -1.03 -0.73
C VAL A 80 -27.32 -0.91 -0.04
N TYR A 81 -26.82 -2.00 0.53
CA TYR A 81 -25.49 -2.05 1.14
C TYR A 81 -24.73 -3.27 0.65
N SER A 82 -23.44 -3.34 0.97
CA SER A 82 -22.66 -4.55 0.80
C SER A 82 -21.47 -4.61 1.74
N VAL A 83 -21.10 -5.83 2.12
CA VAL A 83 -19.82 -6.15 2.78
C VAL A 83 -19.04 -7.19 1.97
N LYS A 84 -19.50 -7.50 0.76
CA LYS A 84 -18.95 -8.52 -0.13
C LYS A 84 -18.66 -7.90 -1.49
N GLY A 85 -17.40 -7.94 -1.89
CA GLY A 85 -16.96 -7.45 -3.18
C GLY A 85 -15.56 -7.93 -3.48
N LEU A 86 -15.18 -7.86 -4.75
CA LEU A 86 -13.80 -8.15 -5.15
C LEU A 86 -12.88 -7.00 -4.71
N SER A 87 -11.62 -7.33 -4.40
CA SER A 87 -10.56 -6.32 -4.38
C SER A 87 -10.36 -5.80 -5.81
N SER A 88 -10.22 -4.49 -5.95
CA SER A 88 -9.92 -3.84 -7.22
C SER A 88 -9.21 -2.52 -6.98
N ASP A 89 -8.41 -2.08 -7.94
CA ASP A 89 -8.03 -0.67 -7.99
C ASP A 89 -9.32 0.14 -8.00
N SER A 90 -9.45 1.07 -7.06
CA SER A 90 -10.68 1.82 -6.83
C SER A 90 -11.13 2.64 -8.05
N THR A 91 -10.30 2.75 -9.09
CA THR A 91 -10.66 3.34 -10.39
C THR A 91 -11.27 2.36 -11.39
N VAL A 92 -11.34 1.05 -11.10
CA VAL A 92 -11.94 0.03 -11.96
C VAL A 92 -13.42 -0.10 -11.64
N ILE A 93 -14.27 0.27 -12.59
CA ILE A 93 -15.73 0.42 -12.39
C ILE A 93 -16.47 -0.47 -13.38
N GLY A 94 -17.62 -1.00 -12.93
CA GLY A 94 -18.53 -1.79 -13.75
C GLY A 94 -18.16 -3.28 -13.86
N GLY A 95 -19.10 -4.06 -14.41
CA GLY A 95 -18.95 -5.50 -14.58
C GLY A 95 -18.96 -6.25 -13.25
N LYS A 96 -18.00 -7.17 -13.05
CA LYS A 96 -17.94 -8.03 -11.86
C LYS A 96 -17.30 -7.38 -10.62
N PHE A 97 -16.87 -6.12 -10.73
CA PHE A 97 -16.21 -5.39 -9.63
C PHE A 97 -17.20 -4.57 -8.80
N GLU A 98 -18.47 -4.50 -9.21
CA GLU A 98 -19.52 -4.01 -8.32
C GLU A 98 -19.60 -4.89 -7.05
N PRO A 99 -19.79 -4.27 -5.87
CA PRO A 99 -20.16 -5.00 -4.68
C PRO A 99 -21.41 -5.86 -4.89
N HIS A 100 -21.50 -6.96 -4.14
CA HIS A 100 -22.70 -7.78 -4.11
C HIS A 100 -23.74 -7.11 -3.20
N TRP A 101 -24.65 -6.36 -3.82
CA TRP A 101 -25.63 -5.54 -3.12
C TRP A 101 -26.70 -6.36 -2.40
N GLU A 102 -27.03 -5.95 -1.18
CA GLU A 102 -28.11 -6.46 -0.34
C GLU A 102 -29.09 -5.31 -0.04
N ASP A 103 -30.39 -5.60 -0.05
CA ASP A 103 -31.44 -4.60 0.14
C ASP A 103 -31.52 -4.08 1.58
N ILE A 104 -31.66 -2.76 1.71
CA ILE A 104 -32.13 -2.12 2.95
C ILE A 104 -33.65 -2.04 2.86
N ILE A 105 -34.32 -3.06 3.40
CA ILE A 105 -35.78 -3.26 3.27
C ILE A 105 -36.56 -2.00 3.69
N SER A 106 -37.52 -1.59 2.86
CA SER A 106 -38.44 -0.46 3.09
C SER A 106 -37.79 0.92 3.28
N SER A 107 -36.55 1.10 2.83
CA SER A 107 -35.88 2.40 2.83
C SER A 107 -36.00 3.11 1.48
N LYS A 108 -36.89 4.08 1.40
CA LYS A 108 -36.75 5.19 0.44
C LYS A 108 -36.13 6.35 1.19
N THR A 109 -35.02 6.88 0.68
CA THR A 109 -34.50 8.14 1.19
C THR A 109 -35.41 9.29 0.75
N GLU A 110 -35.51 10.30 1.60
CA GLU A 110 -36.10 11.58 1.21
C GLU A 110 -34.97 12.43 0.63
N ASN A 111 -35.17 12.94 -0.58
CA ASN A 111 -34.19 13.76 -1.31
C ASN A 111 -32.80 13.12 -1.46
N TYR A 112 -32.71 11.78 -1.52
CA TYR A 112 -31.41 11.10 -1.67
C TYR A 112 -30.40 11.40 -0.55
N ILE A 113 -30.91 11.59 0.68
CA ILE A 113 -30.10 11.83 1.89
C ILE A 113 -30.26 10.67 2.87
N CYS A 114 -29.13 10.21 3.42
CA CYS A 114 -29.11 9.33 4.59
C CYS A 114 -27.98 9.70 5.56
N GLN A 115 -28.08 9.19 6.79
CA GLN A 115 -26.96 9.17 7.72
C GLN A 115 -26.54 7.72 7.94
N VAL A 116 -25.23 7.51 8.10
CA VAL A 116 -24.66 6.19 8.30
C VAL A 116 -23.75 6.26 9.51
N HIS A 117 -23.88 5.24 10.37
CA HIS A 117 -22.97 4.99 11.47
C HIS A 117 -22.32 3.63 11.29
N LEU A 118 -21.00 3.59 11.28
CA LEU A 118 -20.18 2.39 11.13
C LEU A 118 -19.35 2.19 12.40
N MET A 119 -19.45 0.99 12.98
CA MET A 119 -18.56 0.53 14.03
C MET A 119 -17.78 -0.66 13.51
N ILE A 120 -16.45 -0.53 13.50
CA ILE A 120 -15.55 -1.49 12.86
C ILE A 120 -14.47 -1.89 13.85
N ASP A 121 -14.27 -3.18 14.05
CA ASP A 121 -13.19 -3.79 14.82
C ASP A 121 -12.41 -4.76 13.92
N PHE A 122 -11.31 -4.28 13.33
CA PHE A 122 -10.44 -5.06 12.44
C PHE A 122 -9.75 -6.23 13.16
N SER A 123 -9.70 -6.23 14.49
CA SER A 123 -9.20 -7.37 15.26
C SER A 123 -10.20 -8.55 15.27
N LYS A 124 -11.48 -8.28 15.01
CA LYS A 124 -12.58 -9.26 14.98
C LYS A 124 -13.07 -9.52 13.56
N ARG A 125 -12.19 -9.95 12.65
CA ARG A 125 -12.50 -10.06 11.20
C ARG A 125 -13.79 -10.80 10.83
N ASN A 126 -14.29 -11.73 11.63
CA ASN A 126 -15.50 -12.50 11.31
C ASN A 126 -16.81 -11.88 11.81
N ASN A 127 -16.75 -10.87 12.68
CA ASN A 127 -17.93 -10.29 13.34
C ASN A 127 -17.67 -8.87 13.86
N GLY A 128 -16.75 -8.16 13.21
CA GLY A 128 -16.21 -6.89 13.68
C GLY A 128 -16.91 -5.68 13.08
N LEU A 129 -17.81 -5.85 12.13
CA LEU A 129 -18.55 -4.75 11.52
C LEU A 129 -20.01 -4.74 11.96
N GLU A 130 -20.43 -3.56 12.38
CA GLU A 130 -21.79 -3.19 12.71
C GLU A 130 -22.09 -1.87 12.00
N PHE A 131 -23.31 -1.71 11.52
CA PHE A 131 -23.73 -0.44 10.95
C PHE A 131 -25.20 -0.17 11.16
N GLU A 132 -25.51 1.12 11.22
CA GLU A 132 -26.85 1.67 11.29
C GLU A 132 -27.04 2.70 10.19
N VAL A 133 -28.25 2.77 9.65
CA VAL A 133 -28.65 3.75 8.65
C VAL A 133 -29.86 4.51 9.17
N PHE A 134 -29.85 5.83 8.97
CA PHE A 134 -30.87 6.74 9.45
C PHE A 134 -31.38 7.63 8.32
N THR A 135 -32.59 8.15 8.46
CA THR A 135 -33.11 9.25 7.63
C THR A 135 -32.32 10.55 7.86
N SER A 136 -32.52 11.54 6.99
CA SER A 136 -31.99 12.91 7.18
C SER A 136 -32.36 13.52 8.54
N GLU A 137 -33.53 13.19 9.08
CA GLU A 137 -34.03 13.64 10.39
C GLU A 137 -33.49 12.82 11.59
N GLY A 138 -32.68 11.78 11.34
CA GLY A 138 -32.07 10.96 12.40
C GLY A 138 -32.92 9.79 12.89
N ARG A 139 -34.00 9.42 12.18
CA ARG A 139 -34.77 8.21 12.49
C ARG A 139 -34.04 6.98 11.94
N LYS A 140 -33.73 6.00 12.79
CA LYS A 140 -33.11 4.74 12.34
C LYS A 140 -34.06 3.97 11.42
N ILE A 141 -33.56 3.56 10.27
CA ILE A 141 -34.30 2.78 9.27
C ILE A 141 -33.74 1.38 9.08
N PHE A 142 -32.49 1.14 9.45
CA PHE A 142 -31.86 -0.16 9.29
C PHE A 142 -30.65 -0.34 10.19
N GLU A 143 -30.35 -1.60 10.51
CA GLU A 143 -29.15 -2.00 11.22
C GLU A 143 -28.73 -3.42 10.86
N ARG A 144 -27.44 -3.67 10.98
CA ARG A 144 -26.82 -5.00 10.95
C ARG A 144 -25.66 -5.06 11.92
N TRP A 145 -25.43 -6.26 12.42
CA TRP A 145 -24.45 -6.54 13.45
C TRP A 145 -23.63 -7.77 13.08
N GLN A 146 -22.44 -7.89 13.67
CA GLN A 146 -21.61 -9.09 13.58
C GLN A 146 -21.26 -9.52 12.15
N LEU A 147 -21.05 -8.55 11.26
CA LEU A 147 -20.65 -8.81 9.88
C LEU A 147 -19.14 -9.06 9.80
N SER A 148 -18.74 -9.95 8.89
CA SER A 148 -17.33 -10.16 8.55
C SER A 148 -16.75 -8.95 7.81
N VAL A 149 -15.50 -8.63 8.11
CA VAL A 149 -14.70 -7.59 7.45
C VAL A 149 -13.52 -8.24 6.75
N ASN A 150 -13.40 -8.00 5.45
CA ASN A 150 -12.28 -8.51 4.67
C ASN A 150 -11.04 -7.61 4.74
N GLY A 151 -11.23 -6.30 4.98
CA GLY A 151 -10.14 -5.33 5.13
C GLY A 151 -9.42 -5.42 6.47
N THR A 152 -8.27 -4.74 6.59
CA THR A 152 -7.45 -4.75 7.81
C THR A 152 -7.30 -3.39 8.48
N ASN A 153 -7.67 -2.34 7.78
CA ASN A 153 -7.75 -0.98 8.27
C ASN A 153 -8.70 -0.18 7.38
N LEU A 154 -9.06 1.04 7.79
CA LEU A 154 -9.80 1.96 6.91
C LEU A 154 -8.82 2.97 6.31
N ALA A 155 -8.66 2.94 4.98
CA ALA A 155 -7.71 3.81 4.29
C ALA A 155 -8.35 4.73 3.26
N GLN A 156 -9.50 4.35 2.70
CA GLN A 156 -10.10 5.05 1.56
C GLN A 156 -11.61 5.11 1.68
N ILE A 157 -12.16 6.24 1.22
CA ILE A 157 -13.56 6.38 0.84
C ILE A 157 -13.58 6.60 -0.67
N VAL A 158 -14.31 5.76 -1.39
CA VAL A 158 -14.44 5.81 -2.84
C VAL A 158 -15.87 6.17 -3.16
N ALA A 159 -16.08 7.34 -3.76
CA ALA A 159 -17.37 7.68 -4.33
C ALA A 159 -17.43 7.11 -5.75
N VAL A 160 -18.44 6.32 -6.06
CA VAL A 160 -18.56 5.62 -7.34
C VAL A 160 -19.91 5.94 -7.98
N ASN A 161 -19.87 6.33 -9.25
CA ASN A 161 -21.03 6.43 -10.11
C ASN A 161 -21.07 5.21 -11.04
N TYR A 162 -21.99 4.27 -10.78
CA TYR A 162 -22.20 3.07 -11.63
C TYR A 162 -23.26 3.29 -12.72
N SER A 163 -23.87 4.48 -12.78
CA SER A 163 -24.87 4.81 -13.79
C SER A 163 -24.23 4.95 -15.16
N ARG A 164 -24.93 4.46 -16.19
CA ARG A 164 -24.44 4.39 -17.56
C ARG A 164 -24.68 5.68 -18.36
N THR A 165 -25.40 6.64 -17.78
CA THR A 165 -25.79 7.89 -18.44
C THR A 165 -24.80 9.01 -18.13
N GLU A 166 -24.53 9.85 -19.12
CA GLU A 166 -23.51 10.92 -19.09
C GLU A 166 -23.97 12.19 -18.35
N VAL A 167 -24.61 12.04 -17.19
CA VAL A 167 -25.03 13.18 -16.36
C VAL A 167 -24.09 13.30 -15.16
N PRO A 168 -23.56 14.49 -14.84
CA PRO A 168 -22.75 14.70 -13.65
C PRO A 168 -23.61 14.46 -12.40
N ILE A 169 -23.15 13.56 -11.54
CA ILE A 169 -23.76 13.30 -10.24
C ILE A 169 -22.76 13.70 -9.17
N SER A 170 -23.20 14.42 -8.15
CA SER A 170 -22.31 14.84 -7.06
C SER A 170 -22.65 14.15 -5.75
N HIS A 171 -21.61 13.68 -5.08
CA HIS A 171 -21.67 13.17 -3.72
C HIS A 171 -21.28 14.29 -2.78
N ASN A 172 -22.04 14.46 -1.70
CA ASN A 172 -21.58 15.28 -0.59
C ASN A 172 -21.60 14.45 0.68
N ILE A 173 -20.42 14.24 1.25
CA ILE A 173 -20.25 13.62 2.57
C ILE A 173 -19.93 14.74 3.55
N TYR A 174 -20.77 14.92 4.57
CA TYR A 174 -20.62 15.98 5.55
C TYR A 174 -20.92 15.46 6.95
N ASP A 175 -20.61 16.29 7.95
CA ASP A 175 -20.70 15.94 9.38
C ASP A 175 -19.98 14.62 9.68
N ILE A 176 -18.78 14.43 9.11
CA ILE A 176 -18.00 13.23 9.33
C ILE A 176 -17.40 13.28 10.73
N HIS A 177 -17.81 12.36 11.58
CA HIS A 177 -17.31 12.19 12.93
C HIS A 177 -16.53 10.89 13.04
N PHE A 178 -15.27 11.01 13.46
CA PHE A 178 -14.43 9.86 13.81
C PHE A 178 -14.14 9.89 15.30
N LYS A 179 -14.59 8.85 16.02
CA LYS A 179 -14.11 8.61 17.37
C LYS A 179 -12.97 7.60 17.29
N LYS A 180 -11.75 8.08 17.58
CA LYS A 180 -10.58 7.21 17.77
C LYS A 180 -10.82 6.37 19.01
N VAL A 181 -10.72 5.05 18.85
CA VAL A 181 -10.98 4.11 19.94
C VAL A 181 -9.66 3.59 20.52
N ASP A 182 -8.59 3.57 19.70
CA ASP A 182 -7.26 3.18 20.13
C ASP A 182 -6.42 4.41 20.51
N TYR A 183 -6.06 4.50 21.79
CA TYR A 183 -5.26 5.61 22.36
C TYR A 183 -3.75 5.36 22.33
N SER A 184 -3.29 4.15 21.98
CA SER A 184 -1.89 3.75 21.98
C SER A 184 -1.30 3.60 20.57
N ILE A 185 -1.49 4.60 19.72
CA ILE A 185 -0.82 4.64 18.41
C ILE A 185 0.62 5.12 18.62
N ASN A 186 1.60 4.34 18.15
CA ASN A 186 2.95 4.85 17.99
C ASN A 186 3.02 5.77 16.77
N ASP A 187 3.35 7.04 17.00
CA ASP A 187 3.42 8.10 16.01
C ASP A 187 4.86 8.62 15.79
N SER A 188 5.87 7.94 16.33
CA SER A 188 7.26 8.44 16.27
C SER A 188 7.84 8.48 14.85
N LEU A 189 7.23 7.78 13.89
CA LEU A 189 7.59 7.84 12.46
C LEU A 189 6.85 8.94 11.69
N VAL A 190 5.80 9.53 12.25
CA VAL A 190 4.96 10.50 11.56
C VAL A 190 5.77 11.70 11.07
N GLY A 191 5.54 12.07 9.81
CA GLY A 191 6.16 13.24 9.18
C GLY A 191 7.63 13.09 8.84
N LYS A 192 8.30 12.02 9.31
CA LYS A 192 9.69 11.69 8.95
C LYS A 192 9.80 11.42 7.46
N ARG A 193 10.93 11.80 6.88
CA ARG A 193 11.21 11.71 5.44
C ARG A 193 11.99 10.45 5.11
N ILE A 194 11.54 9.73 4.10
CA ILE A 194 12.24 8.57 3.52
C ILE A 194 12.67 8.91 2.11
N TYR A 195 13.94 8.65 1.78
CA TYR A 195 14.37 8.46 0.39
C TYR A 195 14.52 6.97 0.08
N ALA A 196 13.92 6.53 -1.02
CA ALA A 196 13.94 5.13 -1.44
C ALA A 196 14.63 4.95 -2.80
N PHE A 197 15.67 4.11 -2.84
CA PHE A 197 16.46 3.79 -4.03
C PHE A 197 16.44 2.28 -4.26
N GLY A 198 16.66 1.81 -5.49
CA GLY A 198 16.74 0.36 -5.71
C GLY A 198 16.16 -0.10 -7.03
N ASP A 199 15.68 -1.34 -7.01
CA ASP A 199 15.21 -2.07 -8.18
C ASP A 199 13.68 -2.15 -8.31
N SER A 200 13.18 -3.12 -9.09
CA SER A 200 11.74 -3.30 -9.33
C SER A 200 10.94 -3.62 -8.07
N ILE A 201 11.55 -4.15 -7.02
CA ILE A 201 10.87 -4.54 -5.77
C ILE A 201 10.48 -3.30 -4.96
N ILE A 202 11.37 -2.31 -4.81
CA ILE A 202 11.01 -1.00 -4.26
C ILE A 202 10.13 -0.19 -5.24
N CYS A 203 10.44 -0.23 -6.54
CA CYS A 203 9.69 0.54 -7.55
C CYS A 203 8.20 0.16 -7.60
N GLY A 204 7.87 -1.13 -7.46
CA GLY A 204 6.50 -1.68 -7.59
C GLY A 204 6.27 -2.48 -8.88
N HIS A 205 7.33 -2.74 -9.66
CA HIS A 205 7.29 -3.48 -10.92
C HIS A 205 6.24 -2.95 -11.91
N LEU A 206 5.22 -3.74 -12.25
CA LEU A 206 4.11 -3.33 -13.11
C LEU A 206 3.02 -2.56 -12.36
N TYR A 207 3.00 -2.64 -11.03
CA TYR A 207 2.16 -1.78 -10.19
C TYR A 207 2.96 -0.55 -9.73
N SER A 208 3.43 0.23 -10.70
CA SER A 208 4.34 1.37 -10.47
C SER A 208 3.75 2.46 -9.56
N LYS A 209 2.44 2.47 -9.35
CA LYS A 209 1.75 3.35 -8.42
C LYS A 209 2.25 3.17 -6.97
N LYS A 210 2.51 1.93 -6.51
CA LYS A 210 2.97 1.64 -5.14
C LYS A 210 3.84 0.38 -5.06
N GLY A 211 5.05 0.51 -4.53
CA GLY A 211 5.86 -0.58 -3.99
C GLY A 211 5.74 -0.66 -2.46
N PHE A 212 6.48 -1.56 -1.81
CA PHE A 212 6.32 -1.77 -0.36
C PHE A 212 6.65 -0.51 0.47
N VAL A 213 7.56 0.34 0.00
CA VAL A 213 7.92 1.58 0.70
C VAL A 213 6.80 2.62 0.62
N ASP A 214 5.98 2.61 -0.44
CA ASP A 214 4.78 3.47 -0.53
C ASP A 214 3.73 3.04 0.49
N PHE A 215 3.51 1.72 0.62
CA PHE A 215 2.61 1.16 1.64
C PHE A 215 3.08 1.48 3.05
N LEU A 216 4.38 1.30 3.33
CA LEU A 216 5.01 1.70 4.58
C LEU A 216 4.78 3.19 4.87
N ALA A 217 5.10 4.07 3.93
CA ALA A 217 5.00 5.51 4.14
C ALA A 217 3.55 5.94 4.39
N GLN A 218 2.60 5.39 3.63
CA GLN A 218 1.18 5.67 3.82
C GLN A 218 0.67 5.14 5.18
N GLN A 219 1.06 3.93 5.57
CA GLN A 219 0.67 3.34 6.86
C GLN A 219 1.25 4.12 8.04
N GLU A 220 2.52 4.50 7.96
CA GLU A 220 3.25 5.12 9.07
C GLU A 220 3.14 6.65 9.12
N GLY A 221 2.51 7.27 8.11
CA GLY A 221 2.37 8.73 8.02
C GLY A 221 3.66 9.45 7.63
N MET A 222 4.53 8.79 6.86
CA MET A 222 5.86 9.29 6.48
C MET A 222 5.83 10.01 5.13
N LYS A 223 6.83 10.86 4.87
CA LYS A 223 6.98 11.60 3.61
C LYS A 223 7.99 10.90 2.71
N LEU A 224 7.50 10.20 1.67
CA LEU A 224 8.33 9.45 0.74
C LEU A 224 8.78 10.29 -0.47
N ARG A 225 10.06 10.19 -0.84
CA ARG A 225 10.53 10.39 -2.22
C ARG A 225 11.19 9.11 -2.72
N LYS A 226 10.68 8.56 -3.83
CA LYS A 226 11.11 7.28 -4.38
C LYS A 226 11.79 7.50 -5.74
N TYR A 227 12.97 6.92 -5.90
CA TYR A 227 13.81 7.01 -7.10
C TYR A 227 14.14 5.63 -7.68
N ALA A 228 13.72 4.54 -7.03
CA ALA A 228 13.89 3.18 -7.52
C ALA A 228 13.26 2.99 -8.89
N VAL A 229 13.93 2.22 -9.75
CA VAL A 229 13.48 1.93 -11.12
C VAL A 229 13.49 0.43 -11.39
N ASN A 230 12.61 -0.02 -12.29
CA ASN A 230 12.61 -1.40 -12.73
C ASN A 230 13.95 -1.77 -13.37
N GLY A 231 14.56 -2.87 -12.88
CA GLY A 231 15.86 -3.32 -13.40
C GLY A 231 17.06 -2.65 -12.75
N GLY A 232 16.88 -1.86 -11.68
CA GLY A 232 17.97 -1.26 -10.92
C GLY A 232 19.04 -2.30 -10.50
N SER A 233 20.31 -1.94 -10.63
CA SER A 233 21.45 -2.81 -10.32
C SER A 233 22.50 -2.09 -9.48
N ILE A 234 23.28 -2.87 -8.73
CA ILE A 234 24.47 -2.37 -8.02
C ILE A 234 25.67 -2.31 -8.97
N LEU A 235 25.82 -3.30 -9.85
CA LEU A 235 26.86 -3.26 -10.88
C LEU A 235 26.62 -2.05 -11.81
N PRO A 236 27.71 -1.47 -12.37
CA PRO A 236 27.62 -0.35 -13.28
C PRO A 236 26.72 -0.64 -14.49
N GLY A 237 26.00 0.37 -14.95
CA GLY A 237 25.08 0.26 -16.07
C GLY A 237 24.09 1.42 -16.13
N LYS A 238 23.22 1.41 -17.14
CA LYS A 238 22.26 2.50 -17.39
C LYS A 238 21.29 2.75 -16.24
N LEU A 239 20.90 1.69 -15.53
CA LEU A 239 19.90 1.73 -14.44
C LEU A 239 20.56 1.60 -13.06
N ASN A 240 21.84 1.97 -12.96
CA ASN A 240 22.60 1.80 -11.74
C ASN A 240 22.04 2.62 -10.57
N ILE A 241 22.03 2.03 -9.38
CA ILE A 241 21.45 2.65 -8.17
C ILE A 241 22.23 3.90 -7.72
N LEU A 242 23.54 3.99 -8.00
CA LEU A 242 24.33 5.18 -7.69
C LEU A 242 23.82 6.42 -8.41
N GLN A 243 23.34 6.26 -9.65
CA GLN A 243 22.77 7.37 -10.42
C GLN A 243 21.50 7.92 -9.77
N GLN A 244 20.64 7.05 -9.22
CA GLN A 244 19.44 7.46 -8.50
C GLN A 244 19.78 8.35 -7.28
N ILE A 245 20.89 8.05 -6.59
CA ILE A 245 21.38 8.82 -5.43
C ILE A 245 21.89 10.19 -5.87
N PHE A 246 22.56 10.29 -7.02
CA PHE A 246 23.02 11.57 -7.55
C PHE A 246 21.84 12.47 -7.95
N GLU A 247 20.80 11.90 -8.56
CA GLU A 247 19.59 12.64 -8.98
C GLU A 247 18.70 13.12 -7.84
N ALA A 248 18.77 12.46 -6.67
CA ALA A 248 18.05 12.90 -5.49
C ALA A 248 18.60 14.25 -4.96
N PRO A 249 17.77 15.11 -4.35
CA PRO A 249 18.18 16.43 -3.89
C PRO A 249 19.02 16.36 -2.62
N ASP A 250 19.78 17.43 -2.35
CA ASP A 250 20.66 17.52 -1.18
C ASP A 250 19.90 17.59 0.16
N GLN A 251 18.60 17.87 0.14
CA GLN A 251 17.77 17.84 1.34
C GLN A 251 17.89 16.49 2.05
N GLU A 252 18.41 16.51 3.27
CA GLU A 252 18.63 15.32 4.09
C GLU A 252 17.31 14.66 4.53
N PRO A 253 17.13 13.35 4.27
CA PRO A 253 16.01 12.57 4.81
C PRO A 253 16.32 12.06 6.23
N ASP A 254 15.30 11.66 6.99
CA ASP A 254 15.49 10.95 8.26
C ASP A 254 16.02 9.52 8.01
N PHE A 255 15.46 8.86 6.98
CA PHE A 255 15.79 7.49 6.61
C PHE A 255 16.10 7.37 5.11
N ILE A 256 17.02 6.46 4.81
CA ILE A 256 17.24 5.96 3.46
C ILE A 256 16.92 4.46 3.46
N ILE A 257 16.05 4.03 2.56
CA ILE A 257 15.73 2.61 2.35
C ILE A 257 16.18 2.25 0.95
N PHE A 258 17.00 1.22 0.80
CA PHE A 258 17.37 0.74 -0.52
C PHE A 258 17.51 -0.78 -0.61
N ASP A 259 17.30 -1.30 -1.81
CA ASP A 259 17.59 -2.69 -2.17
C ASP A 259 18.51 -2.74 -3.39
N GLY A 260 18.91 -3.95 -3.77
CA GLY A 260 19.76 -4.20 -4.93
C GLY A 260 20.35 -5.61 -4.90
N GLY A 261 20.91 -6.06 -6.02
CA GLY A 261 21.44 -7.42 -6.16
C GLY A 261 20.55 -8.37 -6.95
N THR A 262 19.23 -8.14 -7.02
CA THR A 262 18.32 -9.00 -7.81
C THR A 262 18.73 -9.04 -9.28
N ASN A 263 19.06 -7.89 -9.87
CA ASN A 263 19.47 -7.78 -11.26
C ASN A 263 20.98 -8.04 -11.49
N ASP A 264 21.72 -8.21 -10.40
CA ASP A 264 23.13 -8.60 -10.41
C ASP A 264 23.31 -10.13 -10.29
N ALA A 265 22.31 -10.83 -9.74
CA ALA A 265 22.31 -12.26 -9.39
C ALA A 265 22.24 -13.23 -10.58
N PHE A 266 23.02 -12.99 -11.63
CA PHE A 266 23.19 -13.88 -12.78
C PHE A 266 24.55 -14.56 -12.74
N LYS A 267 24.63 -15.84 -13.13
CA LYS A 267 25.89 -16.61 -13.12
C LYS A 267 27.00 -15.94 -13.94
N ARG A 268 26.66 -15.29 -15.05
CA ARG A 268 27.62 -14.53 -15.89
C ARG A 268 28.29 -13.35 -15.16
N ASN A 269 27.65 -12.84 -14.10
CA ASN A 269 28.14 -11.70 -13.33
C ASN A 269 29.05 -12.12 -12.16
N GLU A 270 29.13 -13.41 -11.85
CA GLU A 270 29.85 -13.93 -10.68
C GLU A 270 31.33 -13.55 -10.67
N GLN A 271 31.94 -13.43 -11.85
CA GLN A 271 33.32 -12.95 -12.03
C GLN A 271 33.53 -11.49 -11.57
N TYR A 272 32.46 -10.70 -11.49
CA TYR A 272 32.49 -9.28 -11.08
C TYR A 272 32.06 -9.09 -9.63
N PHE A 273 31.97 -10.12 -8.80
CA PHE A 273 31.46 -9.93 -7.43
C PHE A 273 32.47 -9.22 -6.52
N GLY A 274 33.77 -9.46 -6.73
CA GLY A 274 34.82 -8.88 -5.91
C GLY A 274 34.77 -9.36 -4.46
N SER A 275 35.29 -8.55 -3.54
CA SER A 275 35.29 -8.86 -2.10
C SER A 275 35.21 -7.58 -1.25
N ILE A 276 34.57 -7.68 -0.08
CA ILE A 276 34.59 -6.59 0.92
C ILE A 276 35.92 -6.63 1.66
N LEU A 277 36.76 -5.63 1.44
CA LEU A 277 38.05 -5.51 2.11
C LEU A 277 37.86 -5.07 3.57
N LYS A 278 38.74 -5.56 4.48
CA LYS A 278 38.67 -5.23 5.91
C LYS A 278 39.00 -3.76 6.23
N ASP A 279 39.82 -3.11 5.40
CA ASP A 279 40.19 -1.71 5.61
C ASP A 279 39.05 -0.77 5.20
N SER A 280 38.73 0.20 6.04
CA SER A 280 37.76 1.27 5.80
C SER A 280 38.33 2.43 4.99
N LYS A 281 39.62 2.39 4.60
CA LYS A 281 40.21 3.39 3.71
C LYS A 281 39.46 3.48 2.39
N VAL A 282 39.03 4.69 2.09
CA VAL A 282 38.13 5.08 0.99
C VAL A 282 38.72 4.87 -0.41
N ASN A 283 40.04 4.74 -0.56
CA ASN A 283 40.72 4.83 -1.85
C ASN A 283 41.10 3.49 -2.51
N THR A 284 40.38 2.40 -2.22
CA THR A 284 40.72 1.06 -2.77
C THR A 284 39.54 0.30 -3.37
N TYR A 285 38.38 0.93 -3.62
CA TYR A 285 37.25 0.22 -4.22
C TYR A 285 37.58 -0.23 -5.64
N ASP A 286 37.37 -1.51 -5.91
CA ASP A 286 37.24 -2.01 -7.26
C ASP A 286 35.85 -1.66 -7.78
N LEU A 287 35.74 -0.51 -8.46
CA LEU A 287 34.49 0.00 -9.04
C LEU A 287 34.03 -0.78 -10.27
N GLU A 288 34.75 -1.81 -10.70
CA GLU A 288 34.25 -2.80 -11.67
C GLU A 288 33.53 -3.97 -10.97
N SER A 289 33.64 -4.08 -9.64
CA SER A 289 33.04 -5.16 -8.86
C SER A 289 31.72 -4.75 -8.18
N TYR A 290 30.86 -5.74 -7.92
CA TYR A 290 29.63 -5.57 -7.12
C TYR A 290 29.98 -5.05 -5.73
N ALA A 291 30.97 -5.68 -5.06
CA ALA A 291 31.41 -5.29 -3.73
C ALA A 291 31.83 -3.81 -3.68
N GLY A 292 32.71 -3.37 -4.58
CA GLY A 292 33.17 -1.99 -4.61
C GLY A 292 32.06 -0.99 -4.94
N ASN A 293 31.15 -1.31 -5.85
CA ASN A 293 29.99 -0.45 -6.15
C ASN A 293 29.01 -0.35 -4.99
N PHE A 294 28.75 -1.47 -4.29
CA PHE A 294 27.89 -1.47 -3.11
C PHE A 294 28.46 -0.57 -2.00
N GLU A 295 29.77 -0.67 -1.74
CA GLU A 295 30.45 0.22 -0.80
C GLU A 295 30.42 1.68 -1.26
N LYS A 296 30.61 1.94 -2.56
CA LYS A 296 30.54 3.29 -3.13
C LYS A 296 29.16 3.91 -2.95
N ILE A 297 28.08 3.14 -3.15
CA ILE A 297 26.70 3.57 -2.90
C ILE A 297 26.53 3.99 -1.44
N ILE A 298 26.94 3.13 -0.49
CA ILE A 298 26.82 3.42 0.96
C ILE A 298 27.62 4.67 1.33
N GLN A 299 28.87 4.77 0.87
CA GLN A 299 29.72 5.93 1.10
C GLN A 299 29.06 7.21 0.58
N THR A 300 28.54 7.17 -0.65
CA THR A 300 27.94 8.35 -1.29
C THR A 300 26.73 8.83 -0.51
N MET A 301 25.88 7.91 -0.02
CA MET A 301 24.76 8.26 0.85
C MET A 301 25.22 8.88 2.17
N LYS A 302 26.24 8.30 2.85
CA LYS A 302 26.78 8.86 4.10
C LYS A 302 27.44 10.23 3.91
N GLN A 303 28.05 10.49 2.76
CA GLN A 303 28.64 11.79 2.44
C GLN A 303 27.58 12.84 2.14
N LYS A 304 26.56 12.47 1.36
CA LYS A 304 25.49 13.38 0.95
C LYS A 304 24.51 13.67 2.08
N TRP A 305 24.22 12.68 2.91
CA TRP A 305 23.24 12.74 4.00
C TRP A 305 23.80 12.10 5.29
N PRO A 306 24.75 12.78 5.97
CA PRO A 306 25.49 12.23 7.10
C PRO A 306 24.63 11.87 8.32
N LYS A 307 23.44 12.46 8.50
CA LYS A 307 22.56 12.14 9.64
C LYS A 307 21.50 11.10 9.30
N ALA A 308 21.29 10.80 8.02
CA ALA A 308 20.27 9.83 7.62
C ALA A 308 20.62 8.42 8.10
N LYS A 309 19.64 7.70 8.66
CA LYS A 309 19.80 6.29 9.00
C LYS A 309 19.62 5.45 7.73
N ILE A 310 20.65 4.70 7.35
CA ILE A 310 20.66 3.90 6.13
C ILE A 310 20.20 2.47 6.45
N VAL A 311 19.18 2.03 5.72
CA VAL A 311 18.57 0.70 5.82
C VAL A 311 18.66 0.01 4.45
N PHE A 312 19.40 -1.08 4.38
CA PHE A 312 19.43 -1.96 3.22
C PHE A 312 18.46 -3.12 3.40
N VAL A 313 17.62 -3.40 2.41
CA VAL A 313 16.70 -4.55 2.41
C VAL A 313 17.32 -5.65 1.55
N ALA A 314 17.89 -6.67 2.20
CA ALA A 314 18.34 -7.86 1.49
C ALA A 314 17.10 -8.70 1.14
N VAL A 315 16.81 -8.83 -0.16
CA VAL A 315 15.57 -9.44 -0.65
C VAL A 315 15.49 -10.93 -0.30
N PRO A 316 14.28 -11.50 -0.17
CA PRO A 316 14.14 -12.92 0.15
C PRO A 316 14.73 -13.85 -0.92
N ARG A 317 14.94 -15.12 -0.59
CA ARG A 317 15.38 -16.14 -1.57
C ARG A 317 14.41 -16.24 -2.75
N LEU A 318 14.92 -15.96 -3.96
CA LEU A 318 14.13 -15.93 -5.18
C LEU A 318 14.35 -17.19 -6.03
N CYS A 319 13.28 -17.87 -6.46
CA CYS A 319 13.40 -18.98 -7.42
C CYS A 319 13.82 -18.54 -8.82
N SER A 320 13.60 -17.27 -9.16
CA SER A 320 13.97 -16.69 -10.46
C SER A 320 15.47 -16.42 -10.61
N ARG A 321 16.26 -16.71 -9.58
CA ARG A 321 17.71 -16.50 -9.54
C ARG A 321 18.40 -17.76 -9.03
N ASN A 322 19.67 -17.93 -9.41
CA ASN A 322 20.45 -19.06 -8.93
C ASN A 322 20.74 -18.92 -7.43
N GLY A 323 20.45 -19.96 -6.64
CA GLY A 323 20.61 -19.91 -5.18
C GLY A 323 22.05 -19.64 -4.72
N ALA A 324 23.04 -20.30 -5.32
CA ALA A 324 24.45 -20.11 -4.96
C ALA A 324 24.96 -18.71 -5.32
N VAL A 325 24.49 -18.14 -6.44
CA VAL A 325 24.81 -16.76 -6.83
C VAL A 325 24.20 -15.75 -5.86
N GLN A 326 22.94 -15.95 -5.45
CA GLN A 326 22.29 -15.09 -4.45
C GLN A 326 23.01 -15.14 -3.11
N GLU A 327 23.40 -16.34 -2.65
CA GLU A 327 24.13 -16.53 -1.39
C GLU A 327 25.45 -15.76 -1.39
N LYS A 328 26.19 -15.75 -2.50
CA LYS A 328 27.43 -14.97 -2.63
C LYS A 328 27.19 -13.47 -2.53
N LEU A 329 26.17 -12.94 -3.20
CA LEU A 329 25.81 -11.53 -3.10
C LEU A 329 25.35 -11.15 -1.70
N HIS A 330 24.52 -12.00 -1.07
CA HIS A 330 24.06 -11.82 0.30
C HIS A 330 25.22 -11.73 1.29
N GLN A 331 26.21 -12.62 1.19
CA GLN A 331 27.42 -12.55 2.01
C GLN A 331 28.18 -11.22 1.87
N LEU A 332 28.29 -10.69 0.65
CA LEU A 332 28.90 -9.37 0.41
C LEU A 332 28.07 -8.24 1.03
N GLN A 333 26.74 -8.29 0.91
CA GLN A 333 25.82 -7.33 1.51
C GLN A 333 25.97 -7.30 3.04
N ILE A 334 25.96 -8.46 3.69
CA ILE A 334 26.14 -8.59 5.15
C ILE A 334 27.51 -8.07 5.58
N ALA A 335 28.57 -8.44 4.88
CA ALA A 335 29.93 -7.98 5.17
C ALA A 335 30.05 -6.45 5.06
N ALA A 336 29.48 -5.86 4.01
CA ALA A 336 29.42 -4.41 3.83
C ALA A 336 28.58 -3.74 4.92
N GLY A 337 27.42 -4.29 5.28
CA GLY A 337 26.57 -3.77 6.34
C GLY A 337 27.31 -3.63 7.67
N LYS A 338 28.04 -4.69 8.05
CA LYS A 338 28.90 -4.70 9.24
C LYS A 338 30.03 -3.68 9.14
N LYS A 339 30.74 -3.63 8.00
CA LYS A 339 31.87 -2.70 7.80
C LYS A 339 31.44 -1.24 7.89
N TRP A 340 30.30 -0.90 7.28
CA TRP A 340 29.83 0.48 7.16
C TRP A 340 28.86 0.90 8.26
N ASN A 341 28.55 0.00 9.19
CA ASN A 341 27.57 0.21 10.24
C ASN A 341 26.25 0.78 9.68
N ILE A 342 25.68 0.09 8.70
CA ILE A 342 24.33 0.35 8.20
C ILE A 342 23.41 -0.77 8.66
N THR A 343 22.11 -0.47 8.79
CA THR A 343 21.13 -1.48 9.16
C THR A 343 20.80 -2.34 7.96
N ILE A 344 20.81 -3.66 8.13
CA ILE A 344 20.32 -4.61 7.12
C ILE A 344 19.05 -5.27 7.63
N ILE A 345 17.99 -5.18 6.84
CA ILE A 345 16.80 -6.02 6.99
C ILE A 345 17.05 -7.26 6.16
N ASP A 346 17.43 -8.34 6.82
CA ASP A 346 17.84 -9.59 6.17
C ASP A 346 16.64 -10.48 5.83
N MET A 347 15.85 -10.10 4.82
CA MET A 347 14.74 -10.94 4.39
C MET A 347 15.22 -12.23 3.71
N PHE A 348 16.48 -12.28 3.27
CA PHE A 348 17.07 -13.47 2.68
C PHE A 348 17.19 -14.61 3.69
N ALA A 349 17.69 -14.31 4.90
CA ALA A 349 17.89 -15.27 5.97
C ALA A 349 16.72 -15.35 6.96
N ASP A 350 16.14 -14.21 7.36
CA ASP A 350 15.25 -14.13 8.52
C ASP A 350 13.76 -14.15 8.14
N SER A 351 13.42 -13.92 6.86
CA SER A 351 12.04 -13.97 6.42
C SER A 351 11.56 -15.40 6.18
N LYS A 352 10.29 -15.64 6.50
CA LYS A 352 9.56 -16.86 6.07
C LYS A 352 9.14 -16.80 4.60
N LEU A 353 9.41 -15.71 3.88
CA LEU A 353 9.19 -15.61 2.44
C LEU A 353 10.36 -16.25 1.69
N ASN A 354 10.13 -17.38 1.05
CA ASN A 354 11.13 -18.04 0.21
C ASN A 354 10.45 -18.59 -1.04
N THR A 355 10.68 -17.96 -2.19
CA THR A 355 9.96 -18.30 -3.43
C THR A 355 10.55 -19.51 -4.15
N VAL A 356 11.68 -20.08 -3.68
CA VAL A 356 12.14 -21.42 -4.09
C VAL A 356 11.07 -22.47 -3.83
N ALA A 357 10.29 -22.31 -2.75
CA ALA A 357 9.08 -23.08 -2.55
C ALA A 357 7.97 -22.60 -3.50
N ASP A 358 7.54 -23.47 -4.41
CA ASP A 358 6.56 -23.13 -5.45
C ASP A 358 5.24 -22.56 -4.91
N GLN A 359 4.78 -23.07 -3.77
CA GLN A 359 3.57 -22.56 -3.10
C GLN A 359 3.73 -21.10 -2.64
N MET A 360 4.91 -20.73 -2.15
CA MET A 360 5.21 -19.35 -1.75
C MET A 360 5.27 -18.45 -2.98
N ARG A 361 5.96 -18.88 -4.04
CA ARG A 361 6.02 -18.18 -5.33
C ARG A 361 4.61 -17.84 -5.84
N LYS A 362 3.76 -18.85 -6.00
CA LYS A 362 2.38 -18.70 -6.51
C LYS A 362 1.52 -17.81 -5.62
N LYS A 363 1.72 -17.84 -4.30
CA LYS A 363 0.91 -17.10 -3.34
C LYS A 363 1.33 -15.62 -3.20
N TYR A 364 2.63 -15.35 -3.21
CA TYR A 364 3.20 -14.08 -2.74
C TYR A 364 3.87 -13.24 -3.83
N THR A 365 3.85 -13.67 -5.09
CA THR A 365 4.48 -12.91 -6.19
C THR A 365 3.54 -12.66 -7.35
N PHE A 366 3.92 -11.72 -8.23
CA PHE A 366 3.18 -11.39 -9.43
C PHE A 366 4.12 -10.99 -10.58
N ASP A 367 3.69 -11.22 -11.82
CA ASP A 367 4.37 -10.75 -13.04
C ASP A 367 3.46 -9.91 -13.93
N LYS A 368 2.19 -9.79 -13.57
CA LYS A 368 1.15 -9.10 -14.35
C LYS A 368 0.15 -8.47 -13.39
N LEU A 369 -0.45 -7.36 -13.81
CA LEU A 369 -1.64 -6.89 -13.14
C LEU A 369 -2.80 -7.83 -13.46
N GLY A 370 -3.68 -8.05 -12.47
CA GLY A 370 -4.95 -8.67 -12.72
C GLY A 370 -5.86 -7.75 -13.51
N ILE A 371 -6.97 -8.30 -13.96
CA ILE A 371 -8.10 -7.55 -14.53
C ILE A 371 -8.71 -6.53 -13.54
N ASP A 372 -8.37 -6.66 -12.26
CA ASP A 372 -8.70 -5.76 -11.16
C ASP A 372 -7.70 -4.59 -11.05
N ASN A 373 -6.73 -4.52 -11.96
CA ASN A 373 -5.62 -3.57 -12.01
C ASN A 373 -4.73 -3.57 -10.74
N LEU A 374 -4.78 -4.66 -9.96
CA LEU A 374 -3.92 -4.91 -8.80
C LEU A 374 -2.81 -5.90 -9.15
N PRO A 375 -1.75 -6.02 -8.32
CA PRO A 375 -0.78 -7.11 -8.45
C PRO A 375 -1.47 -8.48 -8.55
N GLY A 376 -1.30 -9.14 -9.69
CA GLY A 376 -2.02 -10.35 -10.02
C GLY A 376 -1.79 -11.51 -9.05
N THR A 377 -2.80 -12.36 -8.93
CA THR A 377 -2.74 -13.62 -8.20
C THR A 377 -3.07 -14.77 -9.13
N MET A 378 -2.91 -16.02 -8.66
CA MET A 378 -3.36 -17.22 -9.37
C MET A 378 -4.87 -17.21 -9.70
N LYS A 379 -5.68 -16.37 -9.01
CA LYS A 379 -7.11 -16.24 -9.26
C LYS A 379 -7.46 -15.13 -10.27
N THR A 380 -6.58 -14.15 -10.44
CA THR A 380 -6.88 -12.91 -11.19
C THR A 380 -6.08 -12.77 -12.48
N THR A 381 -5.13 -13.68 -12.73
CA THR A 381 -4.29 -13.72 -13.93
C THR A 381 -4.17 -15.14 -14.48
N ILE A 382 -4.00 -15.26 -15.80
CA ILE A 382 -3.66 -16.54 -16.43
C ILE A 382 -2.18 -16.82 -16.11
N SER A 383 -1.98 -17.81 -15.26
CA SER A 383 -0.68 -18.34 -14.87
C SER A 383 -0.43 -19.69 -15.53
N ASN A 384 0.84 -20.01 -15.76
CA ASN A 384 1.34 -21.34 -16.09
C ASN A 384 2.29 -21.83 -14.99
N ASP A 385 2.88 -23.01 -15.15
CA ASP A 385 3.81 -23.55 -14.14
C ASP A 385 5.07 -22.72 -13.92
N LYS A 386 5.32 -21.68 -14.72
CA LYS A 386 6.47 -20.76 -14.59
C LYS A 386 6.07 -19.34 -14.18
N THR A 387 4.78 -19.06 -13.99
CA THR A 387 4.29 -17.73 -13.57
C THR A 387 3.38 -17.85 -12.34
N PRO A 388 3.47 -16.92 -11.38
CA PRO A 388 4.41 -15.80 -11.31
C PRO A 388 5.87 -16.26 -11.13
N SER A 389 6.83 -15.42 -11.54
CA SER A 389 8.25 -15.75 -11.65
C SER A 389 8.92 -15.98 -10.30
N GLY A 390 8.30 -15.52 -9.21
CA GLY A 390 8.88 -15.53 -7.87
C GLY A 390 9.76 -14.35 -7.54
N THR A 391 9.77 -13.31 -8.37
CA THR A 391 10.62 -12.12 -8.17
C THR A 391 9.88 -11.01 -7.42
N HIS A 392 8.75 -10.55 -7.94
CA HIS A 392 8.12 -9.31 -7.46
C HIS A 392 7.02 -9.60 -6.42
N PRO A 393 7.07 -9.00 -5.22
CA PRO A 393 6.09 -9.26 -4.17
C PRO A 393 4.71 -8.67 -4.53
N ASN A 394 3.65 -9.46 -4.37
CA ASN A 394 2.29 -8.95 -4.44
C ASN A 394 1.84 -8.34 -3.10
N PHE A 395 0.60 -7.85 -3.01
CA PHE A 395 0.09 -7.23 -1.77
C PHE A 395 0.16 -8.15 -0.55
N LEU A 396 -0.12 -9.46 -0.69
CA LEU A 396 -0.02 -10.39 0.44
C LEU A 396 1.41 -10.49 0.98
N ALA A 397 2.42 -10.39 0.11
CA ALA A 397 3.81 -10.43 0.53
C ALA A 397 4.21 -9.11 1.20
N ILE A 398 3.80 -7.99 0.63
CA ILE A 398 4.05 -6.66 1.15
C ILE A 398 3.45 -6.50 2.55
N GLU A 399 2.16 -6.83 2.69
CA GLU A 399 1.40 -6.75 3.95
C GLU A 399 1.98 -7.67 5.02
N LYS A 400 2.39 -8.88 4.65
CA LYS A 400 2.79 -9.90 5.63
C LYS A 400 4.27 -9.82 6.02
N TYR A 401 5.16 -9.51 5.08
CA TYR A 401 6.60 -9.70 5.26
C TYR A 401 7.41 -8.42 5.15
N TYR A 402 7.05 -7.49 4.24
CA TYR A 402 7.85 -6.27 4.05
C TYR A 402 7.47 -5.18 5.03
N VAL A 403 6.23 -4.67 4.96
CA VAL A 403 5.81 -3.49 5.71
C VAL A 403 5.98 -3.67 7.22
N PRO A 404 5.54 -4.78 7.86
CA PRO A 404 5.69 -4.94 9.31
C PRO A 404 7.15 -4.95 9.76
N GLU A 405 8.03 -5.62 9.01
CA GLU A 405 9.44 -5.74 9.39
C GLU A 405 10.19 -4.42 9.20
N VAL A 406 9.93 -3.72 8.09
CA VAL A 406 10.52 -2.41 7.86
C VAL A 406 10.02 -1.39 8.90
N SER A 407 8.70 -1.35 9.20
CA SER A 407 8.16 -0.50 10.26
C SER A 407 8.85 -0.78 11.60
N ARG A 408 8.97 -2.06 12.00
CA ARG A 408 9.62 -2.48 13.25
C ARG A 408 11.05 -1.94 13.36
N VAL A 409 11.83 -2.09 12.30
CA VAL A 409 13.23 -1.63 12.26
C VAL A 409 13.32 -0.10 12.31
N LEU A 410 12.45 0.62 11.60
CA LEU A 410 12.45 2.09 11.67
C LEU A 410 12.07 2.58 13.07
N TYR A 411 11.09 1.97 13.72
CA TYR A 411 10.73 2.29 15.11
C TYR A 411 11.91 2.08 16.07
N GLN A 412 12.62 0.97 15.92
CA GLN A 412 13.81 0.68 16.72
C GLN A 412 14.89 1.74 16.51
N LEU A 413 15.16 2.13 15.26
CA LEU A 413 16.13 3.18 14.94
C LEU A 413 15.76 4.56 15.52
N VAL A 414 14.47 4.87 15.65
CA VAL A 414 14.01 6.09 16.35
C VAL A 414 14.22 5.96 17.86
N ALA A 415 13.93 4.80 18.45
CA ALA A 415 14.10 4.58 19.88
C ALA A 415 15.57 4.58 20.33
N ASP A 416 16.48 4.15 19.45
CA ASP A 416 17.93 4.09 19.69
C ASP A 416 18.67 5.42 19.39
N SER A 417 17.96 6.45 18.89
CA SER A 417 18.51 7.77 18.56
C SER A 417 18.26 8.78 19.67
#